data_AF-A0A7K7WW00-F1
#
_entry.id   AF-A0A7K7WW00-F1
#
_cell.length_a   1.000
_cell.length_b   1.000
_cell.length_c   1.000
_cell.angle_alpha   90.00
_cell.angle_beta   90.00
_cell.angle_gamma   90.00
#
_symmetry.space_group_name_H-M   'P 1'
#
loop_
_entity.id
_entity.type
_entity.pdbx_description
1 polymer ?
#
loop_
_entity_poly.entity_id
_entity_poly.type
_entity_poly.pdbx_seq_one_letter_code
_entity_poly.pdbx_strand_id
1 'polypeptide(L)'
;VCLTCCSRDVMVRIDQLCHKNSVKFFTGDVFGYHGYMFADLGEHEFVEEKIKVAKTSPGVEDGPDTKKAKLDPSETTMVKKRVAFCQLKEALAVEWSGEKAQAALRRTAPDYFLLQ
;
A
#
# COMPACT_ATOMS: atom_id res chain seq x y z
N VAL A 1 4.14 -0.40 16.35
CA VAL A 1 3.70 -1.55 17.19
C VAL A 1 3.32 -2.67 16.27
N CYS A 2 3.73 -3.91 16.57
CA CYS A 2 3.32 -5.10 15.82
C CYS A 2 2.66 -6.08 16.80
N LEU A 3 1.41 -6.45 16.54
CA LEU A 3 0.66 -7.40 17.36
C LEU A 3 0.54 -8.77 16.67
N THR A 4 0.57 -9.81 17.49
CA THR A 4 0.27 -11.19 17.12
C THR A 4 -0.50 -11.83 18.28
N CYS A 5 -1.30 -12.85 17.99
CA CYS A 5 -2.05 -13.64 18.97
C CYS A 5 -2.93 -12.80 19.91
N CYS A 6 -3.45 -11.66 19.43
CA CYS A 6 -4.24 -10.72 20.21
C CYS A 6 -5.73 -10.84 19.86
N SER A 7 -6.61 -10.64 20.84
CA SER A 7 -8.04 -10.55 20.55
C SER A 7 -8.35 -9.32 19.70
N ARG A 8 -9.45 -9.36 18.94
CA ARG A 8 -9.93 -8.24 18.12
C ARG A 8 -10.02 -6.93 18.90
N ASP A 9 -10.56 -6.98 20.11
CA ASP A 9 -10.73 -5.79 20.96
C ASP A 9 -9.39 -5.17 21.34
N VAL A 10 -8.38 -6.00 21.66
CA VAL A 10 -7.02 -5.52 21.94
C VAL A 10 -6.42 -4.91 20.68
N MET A 11 -6.52 -5.59 19.54
CA MET A 11 -5.97 -5.08 18.28
C MET A 11 -6.56 -3.72 17.91
N VAL A 12 -7.89 -3.57 17.95
CA VAL A 12 -8.58 -2.30 17.64
C VAL A 12 -8.21 -1.20 18.63
N ARG A 13 -8.12 -1.51 19.93
CA ARG A 13 -7.76 -0.52 20.95
C ARG A 13 -6.33 -0.01 20.77
N ILE A 14 -5.39 -0.90 20.48
CA ILE A 14 -3.98 -0.54 20.29
C ILE A 14 -3.78 0.21 18.97
N ASP A 15 -4.45 -0.21 17.88
CA ASP A 15 -4.47 0.50 16.61
C ASP A 15 -4.91 1.96 16.77
N GLN A 16 -6.06 2.20 17.43
CA GLN A 16 -6.56 3.54 17.73
C GLN A 16 -5.56 4.38 18.53
N LEU A 17 -4.91 3.78 19.54
CA LEU A 17 -3.88 4.46 20.31
C LEU A 17 -2.65 4.79 19.45
N CYS A 18 -2.23 3.88 18.59
CA CYS A 18 -1.11 4.09 17.67
C CYS A 18 -1.42 5.22 16.68
N HIS A 19 -2.59 5.19 16.05
CA HIS A 19 -3.05 6.20 15.10
C HIS A 19 -3.07 7.60 15.72
N LYS A 20 -3.64 7.73 16.93
CA LYS A 20 -3.69 9.00 17.67
C LYS A 20 -2.30 9.57 18.00
N ASN A 21 -1.29 8.71 18.15
CA ASN A 21 0.07 9.10 18.52
C ASN A 21 1.05 9.04 17.33
N SER A 22 0.55 8.92 16.09
CA SER A 22 1.37 8.83 14.87
C SER A 22 2.38 7.68 14.90
N VAL A 23 2.01 6.56 15.54
CA VAL A 23 2.81 5.34 15.61
C VAL A 23 2.32 4.37 14.54
N LYS A 24 3.22 3.83 13.73
CA LYS A 24 2.91 2.80 12.73
C LYS A 24 2.42 1.53 13.42
N PHE A 25 1.27 1.01 12.99
CA PHE A 25 0.64 -0.19 13.54
C PHE A 25 0.64 -1.33 12.53
N PHE A 26 0.90 -2.54 13.02
CA PHE A 26 0.85 -3.78 12.28
C PHE A 26 0.18 -4.85 13.14
N THR A 27 -0.58 -5.75 12.51
CA THR A 27 -1.06 -6.97 13.17
C THR A 27 -1.15 -8.12 12.17
N GLY A 28 -0.99 -9.36 12.64
CA GLY A 28 -1.11 -10.54 11.79
C GLY A 28 -1.06 -11.83 12.60
N ASP A 29 -1.67 -12.87 12.07
CA ASP A 29 -1.64 -14.24 12.62
C ASP A 29 -1.68 -15.29 11.52
N VAL A 30 -1.47 -16.54 11.93
CA VAL A 30 -1.51 -17.74 11.09
C VAL A 30 -2.51 -18.75 11.67
N PHE A 31 -3.39 -19.30 10.82
CA PHE A 31 -4.38 -20.31 11.16
C PHE A 31 -4.31 -21.47 10.16
N GLY A 32 -3.60 -22.54 10.52
CA GLY A 32 -3.34 -23.66 9.61
C GLY A 32 -2.47 -23.22 8.43
N TYR A 33 -3.00 -23.38 7.21
CA TYR A 33 -2.32 -22.98 5.97
C TYR A 33 -2.60 -21.53 5.55
N HIS A 34 -3.43 -20.81 6.29
CA HIS A 34 -3.78 -19.42 6.01
C HIS A 34 -3.06 -18.49 6.98
N GLY A 35 -2.78 -17.26 6.53
CA GLY A 35 -2.25 -16.21 7.36
C GLY A 35 -2.62 -14.85 6.81
N TYR A 36 -2.63 -13.84 7.68
CA TYR A 36 -2.96 -12.48 7.28
C TYR A 36 -1.97 -11.48 7.87
N MET A 37 -1.90 -10.31 7.23
CA MET A 37 -1.29 -9.13 7.81
C MET A 37 -2.15 -7.90 7.55
N PHE A 38 -2.15 -6.97 8.48
CA PHE A 38 -2.76 -5.66 8.38
C PHE A 38 -1.75 -4.59 8.79
N ALA A 39 -1.84 -3.42 8.16
CA ALA A 39 -1.02 -2.26 8.49
C ALA A 39 -1.88 -0.98 8.52
N ASP A 40 -1.75 -0.20 9.59
CA ASP A 40 -2.18 1.20 9.65
C ASP A 40 -0.93 2.07 9.85
N LEU A 41 -0.57 2.80 8.81
CA LEU A 41 0.57 3.73 8.82
C LEU A 41 0.11 5.19 8.94
N GLY A 42 -1.19 5.44 9.10
CA GLY A 42 -1.80 6.75 8.96
C GLY A 42 -1.47 7.39 7.61
N GLU A 43 -1.06 8.65 7.65
CA GLU A 43 -0.49 9.37 6.51
C GLU A 43 0.98 8.99 6.32
N HIS A 44 1.26 8.11 5.36
CA HIS A 44 2.58 7.55 5.16
C HIS A 44 3.29 8.12 3.93
N GLU A 45 4.42 8.79 4.15
CA GLU A 45 5.32 9.22 3.08
C GLU A 45 6.48 8.22 2.90
N PHE A 46 6.79 7.92 1.65
CA PHE A 46 7.89 7.03 1.28
C PHE A 46 8.53 7.46 -0.04
N VAL A 47 9.64 6.85 -0.39
CA VAL A 47 10.35 7.07 -1.65
C VAL A 47 10.27 5.78 -2.46
N GLU A 48 9.82 5.90 -3.70
CA GLU A 48 9.80 4.80 -4.66
C GLU A 48 10.89 5.02 -5.70
N GLU A 49 11.78 4.04 -5.84
CA GLU A 49 12.78 4.02 -6.90
C GLU A 49 12.12 3.64 -8.23
N LYS A 50 12.34 4.47 -9.26
CA LYS A 50 11.84 4.26 -10.62
C LYS A 50 12.98 4.36 -11.62
N ILE A 51 12.97 3.48 -12.62
CA ILE A 51 13.89 3.53 -13.75
C ILE A 51 13.72 4.88 -14.48
N LYS A 52 14.82 5.54 -14.83
CA LYS A 52 14.76 6.76 -15.64
C LYS A 52 14.20 6.44 -17.02
N VAL A 53 13.02 6.96 -17.32
CA VAL A 53 12.46 6.90 -18.67
C VAL A 53 13.11 7.99 -19.52
N ALA A 54 13.74 7.58 -20.62
CA ALA A 54 14.21 8.50 -21.66
C ALA A 54 13.03 9.34 -22.16
N LYS A 55 13.00 10.64 -21.88
CA LYS A 55 12.09 11.54 -22.59
C LYS A 55 12.62 11.69 -24.02
N THR A 56 12.08 10.93 -24.97
CA THR A 56 12.18 11.31 -26.39
C THR A 56 11.18 12.43 -26.63
N SER A 57 11.64 13.68 -26.60
CA SER A 57 10.86 14.83 -27.05
C SER A 57 10.51 14.67 -28.54
N PRO A 58 9.24 14.86 -28.96
CA PRO A 58 8.90 14.95 -30.37
C PRO A 58 9.06 16.40 -30.89
N GLY A 59 9.96 16.60 -31.87
CA GLY A 59 10.18 17.83 -32.66
C GLY A 59 11.16 18.84 -32.02
N VAL A 60 12.12 19.50 -32.70
CA VAL A 60 12.21 20.00 -34.09
C VAL A 60 13.69 20.05 -34.58
N GLU A 61 13.85 19.77 -35.88
CA GLU A 61 14.91 19.96 -36.90
C GLU A 61 16.37 20.40 -36.64
N ASP A 62 17.23 19.72 -37.44
CA ASP A 62 18.48 20.12 -38.14
C ASP A 62 19.82 20.24 -37.38
N GLY A 63 20.75 19.30 -37.66
CA GLY A 63 22.15 19.34 -37.23
C GLY A 63 22.83 17.95 -37.11
N PRO A 64 24.14 17.81 -37.46
CA PRO A 64 24.77 16.51 -37.68
C PRO A 64 25.04 15.73 -36.39
N ASP A 65 24.73 14.43 -36.45
CA ASP A 65 25.10 13.31 -35.57
C ASP A 65 25.69 13.65 -34.19
N THR A 66 24.86 14.19 -33.31
CA THR A 66 25.16 14.13 -31.88
C THR A 66 24.71 12.77 -31.37
N LYS A 67 25.67 11.87 -31.11
CA LYS A 67 25.47 10.53 -30.54
C LYS A 67 24.41 10.60 -29.43
N LYS A 68 23.23 10.01 -29.67
CA LYS A 68 22.22 9.79 -28.63
C LYS A 68 22.92 9.07 -27.48
N ALA A 69 23.05 9.74 -26.34
CA ALA A 69 23.55 9.12 -25.12
C ALA A 69 22.70 7.89 -24.86
N LYS A 70 23.31 6.71 -24.94
CA LYS A 70 22.68 5.44 -24.60
C LYS A 70 22.33 5.54 -23.12
N LEU A 71 21.06 5.81 -22.82
CA LEU A 71 20.57 5.81 -21.45
C LEU A 71 20.88 4.43 -20.86
N ASP A 72 21.70 4.44 -19.82
CA ASP A 72 22.05 3.23 -19.10
C ASP A 72 20.78 2.76 -18.37
N PRO A 73 20.27 1.55 -18.65
CA PRO A 73 19.09 1.02 -17.98
C PRO A 73 19.28 0.84 -16.46
N SER A 74 20.50 1.00 -15.94
CA SER A 74 20.79 1.05 -14.51
C SER A 74 20.49 2.39 -13.84
N GLU A 75 20.21 3.46 -14.59
CA GLU A 75 19.90 4.75 -13.97
C GLU A 75 18.48 4.79 -13.39
N THR A 76 18.40 5.03 -12.08
CA THR A 76 17.13 5.18 -11.36
C THR A 76 16.94 6.60 -10.81
N THR A 77 15.69 6.91 -10.44
CA THR A 77 15.27 8.15 -9.80
C THR A 77 14.40 7.83 -8.59
N MET A 78 14.57 8.64 -7.54
CA MET A 78 13.82 8.52 -6.30
C MET A 78 12.61 9.46 -6.35
N VAL A 79 11.41 8.91 -6.26
CA VAL A 79 10.16 9.68 -6.31
C VAL A 79 9.44 9.61 -4.96
N LYS A 80 9.27 10.77 -4.32
CA LYS A 80 8.49 10.86 -3.07
C LYS A 80 7.01 10.59 -3.36
N LYS A 81 6.40 9.71 -2.56
CA LYS A 81 4.98 9.34 -2.60
C LYS A 81 4.37 9.45 -1.21
N ARG A 82 3.04 9.52 -1.19
CA ARG A 82 2.22 9.53 0.03
C ARG A 82 1.00 8.62 -0.16
N VAL A 83 0.67 7.85 0.86
CA VAL A 83 -0.52 6.98 0.92
C VAL A 83 -1.18 7.13 2.29
N ALA A 84 -2.50 7.18 2.32
CA ALA A 84 -3.29 7.19 3.55
C ALA A 84 -3.81 5.77 3.84
N PHE A 85 -3.64 5.32 5.07
CA PHE A 85 -4.15 4.05 5.58
C PHE A 85 -5.37 4.29 6.49
N CYS A 86 -6.31 3.35 6.49
CA CYS A 86 -7.46 3.37 7.41
C CYS A 86 -7.13 2.64 8.73
N GLN A 87 -7.91 2.91 9.76
CA GLN A 87 -7.84 2.20 11.04
C GLN A 87 -8.37 0.76 10.89
N LEU A 88 -7.85 -0.16 11.71
CA LEU A 88 -8.23 -1.57 11.72
C LEU A 88 -9.75 -1.76 11.92
N LYS A 89 -10.37 -0.91 12.76
CA LYS A 89 -11.82 -0.97 13.00
C LYS A 89 -12.63 -0.82 11.71
N GLU A 90 -12.24 0.12 10.85
CA GLU A 90 -12.91 0.37 9.57
C GLU A 90 -12.65 -0.76 8.60
N ALA A 91 -11.40 -1.27 8.56
CA ALA A 91 -11.01 -2.38 7.70
C ALA A 91 -11.77 -3.69 8.02
N LEU A 92 -12.12 -3.93 9.29
CA LEU A 92 -12.89 -5.11 9.71
C LEU A 92 -14.41 -4.92 9.61
N ALA A 93 -14.90 -3.70 9.46
CA ALA A 93 -16.33 -3.37 9.48
C ALA A 93 -16.80 -2.81 8.13
N VAL A 94 -16.40 -3.45 7.04
CA VAL A 94 -16.81 -3.08 5.68
C VAL A 94 -18.31 -3.33 5.49
N GLU A 95 -19.04 -2.29 5.07
CA GLU A 95 -20.44 -2.38 4.68
C GLU A 95 -20.58 -2.90 3.24
N TRP A 96 -21.14 -4.11 3.09
CA TRP A 96 -21.26 -4.80 1.80
C TRP A 96 -22.56 -4.54 1.05
N SER A 97 -23.47 -3.75 1.63
CA SER A 97 -24.81 -3.50 1.07
C SER A 97 -24.79 -2.59 -0.17
N GLY A 98 -23.79 -1.72 -0.30
CA GLY A 98 -23.68 -0.77 -1.42
C GLY A 98 -23.21 -1.41 -2.73
N GLU A 99 -23.69 -0.88 -3.86
CA GLU A 99 -23.41 -1.41 -5.21
C GLU A 99 -21.90 -1.61 -5.49
N LYS A 100 -21.07 -0.61 -5.14
CA LYS A 100 -19.61 -0.70 -5.28
C LYS A 100 -19.01 -1.81 -4.42
N ALA A 101 -19.49 -1.98 -3.19
CA ALA A 101 -19.02 -3.00 -2.27
C ALA A 101 -19.43 -4.40 -2.76
N GLN A 102 -20.64 -4.56 -3.29
CA GLN A 102 -21.07 -5.83 -3.89
C GLN A 102 -20.24 -6.22 -5.12
N ALA A 103 -19.85 -5.24 -5.96
CA ALA A 103 -18.95 -5.50 -7.08
C ALA A 103 -17.54 -5.90 -6.61
N ALA A 104 -17.03 -5.24 -5.56
CA ALA A 104 -15.74 -5.56 -4.95
C ALA A 104 -15.75 -6.92 -4.25
N LEU A 105 -16.84 -7.27 -3.56
CA LEU A 105 -17.03 -8.52 -2.82
C LEU A 105 -16.72 -9.75 -3.67
N ARG A 106 -17.15 -9.76 -4.93
CA ARG A 106 -16.90 -10.86 -5.88
C ARG A 106 -15.41 -11.05 -6.21
N ARG A 107 -14.59 -10.03 -5.94
CA ARG A 107 -13.13 -10.00 -6.17
C ARG A 107 -12.32 -10.02 -4.87
N THR A 108 -12.98 -9.97 -3.72
CA THR A 108 -12.34 -10.02 -2.41
C THR A 108 -11.92 -11.45 -2.10
N ALA A 109 -10.68 -11.62 -1.64
CA ALA A 109 -10.18 -12.93 -1.24
C ALA A 109 -11.06 -13.51 -0.10
N PRO A 110 -11.49 -14.78 -0.18
CA PRO A 110 -12.28 -15.41 0.88
C PRO A 110 -11.62 -15.38 2.26
N ASP A 111 -10.28 -15.35 2.31
CA ASP A 111 -9.46 -15.20 3.51
C ASP A 111 -9.84 -13.99 4.38
N TYR A 112 -10.36 -12.91 3.78
CA TYR A 112 -10.88 -11.78 4.54
C TYR A 112 -12.02 -12.20 5.48
N PHE A 113 -12.88 -13.13 5.06
CA PHE A 113 -13.99 -13.64 5.87
C PHE A 113 -13.56 -14.77 6.81
N LEU A 114 -12.45 -15.45 6.54
CA LEU A 114 -11.85 -16.40 7.46
C LEU A 114 -11.29 -15.71 8.73
N LEU A 115 -10.86 -14.46 8.59
CA LEU A 115 -10.37 -13.63 9.70
C LEU A 115 -11.48 -13.13 10.65
N GLN A 116 -12.75 -13.13 10.24
CA GLN A 116 -13.84 -12.45 10.95
C GLN A 116 -14.43 -13.23 12.12
#